data_AF-A0A450ZYZ8-F1
#
_entry.id   AF-A0A450ZYZ8-F1
#
_cell.length_a   1.000
_cell.length_b   1.000
_cell.length_c   1.000
_cell.angle_alpha   90.00
_cell.angle_beta   90.00
_cell.angle_gamma   90.00
#
_symmetry.space_group_name_H-M   'P 1'
#
loop_
_entity.id
_entity.type
_entity.pdbx_description
1 polymer ?
#
loop_
_entity_poly.entity_id
_entity_poly.type
_entity_poly.pdbx_seq_one_letter_code
_entity_poly.pdbx_strand_id
1 'polypeptide(L)' 'MNWREYIDTDPTVLSGKPRIEGTRLSVDFLLDLFAEG' A
#
# COMPACT_ATOMS: atom_id res chain seq x y z
N MET A 1 9.37 13.81 6.66
CA MET A 1 9.39 12.73 5.65
C MET A 1 7.99 12.63 5.07
N ASN A 2 7.84 12.74 3.75
CA ASN A 2 6.52 12.72 3.11
C ASN A 2 6.19 11.29 2.68
N TRP A 3 5.49 10.55 3.54
CA TRP A 3 5.19 9.13 3.35
C TRP A 3 4.40 8.82 2.07
N ARG A 4 3.70 9.82 1.51
CA ARG A 4 2.92 9.69 0.27
C ARG A 4 3.80 9.42 -0.94
N GLU A 5 5.08 9.77 -0.89
CA GLU A 5 6.04 9.51 -1.96
C GLU A 5 6.36 8.02 -2.12
N TYR A 6 6.04 7.20 -1.11
CA TYR A 6 6.26 5.74 -1.14
C TYR A 6 5.00 4.93 -1.43
N ILE A 7 3.90 5.58 -1.81
CA ILE A 7 2.64 4.92 -2.13
C ILE A 7 2.30 5.17 -3.59
N ASP A 8 2.15 4.09 -4.34
CA ASP A 8 1.75 4.13 -5.75
C ASP A 8 0.52 3.26 -6.02
N THR A 9 -0.09 3.47 -7.18
CA THR A 9 -1.24 2.71 -7.68
C THR A 9 -0.96 2.28 -9.10
N ASP A 10 -1.01 0.98 -9.37
CA ASP A 10 -0.83 0.40 -10.70
C ASP A 10 -2.02 -0.52 -11.01
N PRO A 11 -2.80 -0.28 -12.07
CA PRO A 11 -3.94 -1.12 -12.45
C PRO A 11 -3.58 -2.61 -12.65
N THR A 12 -2.33 -2.91 -12.97
CA THR A 12 -1.81 -4.28 -13.19
C THR A 12 -1.40 -5.00 -11.90
N VAL A 13 -1.29 -4.27 -10.78
CA VAL A 13 -0.84 -4.79 -9.50
C VAL A 13 -1.92 -4.56 -8.43
N LEU A 14 -2.24 -5.59 -7.64
CA LEU A 14 -3.24 -5.52 -6.58
C LEU A 14 -4.60 -4.93 -7.05
N SER A 15 -4.96 -5.16 -8.32
CA SER A 15 -6.18 -4.62 -8.93
C SER A 15 -6.29 -3.09 -8.84
N GLY A 16 -5.16 -2.36 -8.85
CA GLY A 16 -5.14 -0.90 -8.74
C GLY A 16 -5.23 -0.36 -7.32
N LYS A 17 -5.18 -1.22 -6.29
CA LYS A 17 -5.16 -0.77 -4.89
C LYS A 17 -3.88 0.03 -4.58
N PRO A 18 -3.95 1.04 -3.69
CA PRO A 18 -2.78 1.70 -3.15
C PRO A 18 -1.83 0.70 -2.49
N ARG A 19 -0.56 0.74 -2.87
CA ARG A 19 0.47 -0.17 -2.37
C ARG A 19 1.74 0.59 -2.03
N ILE A 20 2.60 -0.05 -1.24
CA ILE A 20 3.95 0.48 -1.01
C ILE A 20 4.77 0.27 -2.29
N GLU A 21 5.39 1.34 -2.79
CA GLU A 21 6.16 1.35 -4.03
C GLU A 21 7.19 0.21 -4.05
N GLY A 22 7.27 -0.50 -5.19
CA GLY A 22 8.18 -1.63 -5.36
C GLY A 22 7.74 -2.93 -4.68
N THR A 23 6.58 -2.96 -4.01
CA THR A 23 6.04 -4.16 -3.36
C THR A 23 4.68 -4.56 -3.94
N ARG A 24 4.20 -5.74 -3.53
CA ARG A 24 2.80 -6.16 -3.71
C ARG A 24 2.05 -6.15 -2.38
N LEU A 25 2.37 -5.18 -1.51
CA LEU A 25 1.76 -5.00 -0.20
C LEU A 25 0.79 -3.81 -0.24
N SER A 26 -0.50 -4.07 -0.12
CA SER A 26 -1.50 -2.99 -0.11
C SER A 26 -1.42 -2.19 1.19
N VAL A 27 -1.67 -0.88 1.10
CA VAL A 27 -1.76 0.00 2.27
C VAL A 27 -2.86 -0.45 3.23
N ASP A 28 -4.00 -0.90 2.68
CA ASP A 28 -5.15 -1.40 3.44
C ASP A 28 -4.77 -2.57 4.38
N PHE A 29 -4.07 -3.57 3.85
CA PHE A 29 -3.55 -4.69 4.65
C PHE A 29 -2.62 -4.26 5.80
N LEU A 30 -1.78 -3.24 5.59
CA LEU A 30 -0.94 -2.71 6.67
C LEU A 30 -1.76 -2.00 7.74
N LEU A 31 -2.84 -1.31 7.35
CA LEU A 31 -3.76 -0.67 8.29
C LEU A 31 -4.56 -1.70 9.08
N ASP A 32 -4.97 -2.80 8.45
CA ASP A 32 -5.61 -3.92 9.13
C ASP A 32 -4.69 -4.53 10.19
N LEU A 33 -3.45 -4.86 9.82
CA LEU A 33 -2.45 -5.37 10.77
C LEU A 33 -2.16 -4.38 11.90
N PHE A 34 -2.08 -3.09 11.57
CA PHE A 34 -1.90 -2.05 12.57
C PHE A 34 -3.10 -1.91 13.52
N ALA A 35 -4.31 -2.19 13.03
CA ALA A 35 -5.51 -2.21 13.85
C ALA A 35 -5.56 -3.45 14.78
N GLU A 36 -4.85 -4.53 14.45
CA GLU A 36 -4.78 -5.75 15.28
C GLU A 36 -3.85 -5.61 16.51
N GLY A 37 -2.86 -4.71 16.48
CA GLY A 37 -2.03 -4.33 17.65
C GLY A 37 -0.55 -4.64 17.54
#